data_AF-A0A368UJ39-F1
#
_entry.id   AF-A0A368UJ39-F1
#
_cell.length_a   1.000
_cell.length_b   1.000
_cell.length_c   1.000
_cell.angle_alpha   90.00
_cell.angle_beta   90.00
_cell.angle_gamma   90.00
#
_symmetry.space_group_name_H-M   'P 1'
#
loop_
_entity.id
_entity.type
_entity.pdbx_description
1 polymer ?
#
loop_
_entity_poly.entity_id
_entity_poly.type
_entity_poly.pdbx_seq_one_letter_code
_entity_poly.pdbx_strand_id
1 'polypeptide(L)'
;MVKIECISIIGGIDKFGKPENITSLDIREGEIIGIAGPTGSGKSQLISDIEQLSQKDSSRRRQVLVNGKVPSPALRNDPRQKQAPAQCAFLGLHPLCRRKTNR
;
A
#
# COMPACT_ATOMS: atom_id res chain seq x y z
N MET A 1 -17.99 -3.35 14.35
CA MET A 1 -16.63 -3.23 13.77
C MET A 1 -16.54 -4.17 12.58
N VAL A 2 -15.94 -3.72 11.48
CA VAL A 2 -15.68 -4.58 10.32
C VAL A 2 -14.32 -5.25 10.54
N LYS A 3 -14.27 -6.59 10.50
CA LYS A 3 -13.02 -7.35 10.56
C LYS A 3 -12.35 -7.34 9.18
N ILE A 4 -11.07 -6.98 9.12
CA ILE A 4 -10.28 -7.00 7.88
C ILE A 4 -9.50 -8.32 7.85
N GLU A 5 -9.90 -9.24 6.98
CA GLU A 5 -9.26 -10.55 6.79
C GLU A 5 -8.28 -10.52 5.61
N CYS A 6 -8.58 -9.71 4.59
CA CYS A 6 -7.77 -9.58 3.39
C CYS A 6 -7.85 -8.15 2.83
N ILE A 7 -6.71 -7.62 2.39
CA ILE A 7 -6.61 -6.40 1.59
C ILE A 7 -6.06 -6.80 0.22
N SER A 8 -6.84 -6.53 -0.83
CA SER A 8 -6.41 -6.76 -2.21
C SER A 8 -6.08 -5.44 -2.88
N ILE A 9 -4.88 -5.31 -3.43
CA ILE A 9 -4.43 -4.11 -4.15
C ILE A 9 -4.36 -4.48 -5.63
N ILE A 10 -5.26 -3.89 -6.43
CA ILE A 10 -5.25 -4.03 -7.88
C ILE A 10 -4.32 -2.95 -8.46
N GLY A 11 -3.43 -3.41 -9.32
CA GLY A 11 -2.50 -2.58 -10.08
C GLY A 11 -3.22 -1.51 -10.89
N GLY A 12 -2.62 -0.33 -10.92
CA GLY A 12 -3.10 0.78 -11.72
C GLY A 12 -2.11 1.09 -12.83
N ILE A 13 -1.64 2.34 -12.84
CA ILE A 13 -0.65 2.85 -13.78
C ILE A 13 0.63 3.28 -13.06
N ASP A 14 1.74 3.23 -13.79
CA ASP A 14 3.02 3.77 -13.36
C ASP A 14 3.08 5.30 -13.59
N LYS A 15 4.23 5.90 -13.26
CA LYS A 15 4.47 7.33 -13.44
C LYS A 15 4.48 7.80 -14.91
N PHE A 16 4.54 6.87 -15.86
CA PHE A 16 4.53 7.12 -17.30
C PHE A 16 3.17 6.80 -17.93
N GLY A 17 2.15 6.46 -17.13
CA GLY A 17 0.82 6.09 -17.61
C GLY A 17 0.73 4.68 -18.18
N LYS A 18 1.76 3.85 -18.04
CA LYS A 18 1.72 2.44 -18.44
C LYS A 18 1.11 1.59 -17.33
N PRO A 19 0.45 0.47 -17.66
CA PRO A 19 0.00 -0.48 -16.64
C PRO A 19 1.15 -0.91 -15.74
N GLU A 20 0.93 -0.98 -14.44
CA GLU A 20 1.93 -1.55 -13.54
C GLU A 20 2.13 -3.04 -13.84
N ASN A 21 3.35 -3.54 -13.68
CA ASN A 21 3.64 -4.96 -13.85
C ASN A 21 2.93 -5.83 -12.80
N ILE A 22 2.57 -5.26 -11.65
CA ILE A 22 1.82 -5.94 -10.61
C ILE A 22 0.34 -5.73 -10.92
N THR A 23 -0.35 -6.80 -11.29
CA THR A 23 -1.79 -6.78 -11.59
C THR A 23 -2.65 -6.82 -10.32
N SER A 24 -2.25 -7.62 -9.33
CA SER A 24 -2.91 -7.73 -8.03
C SER A 24 -1.96 -8.22 -6.94
N LEU A 25 -2.13 -7.70 -5.73
CA LEU A 25 -1.43 -8.13 -4.52
C LEU A 25 -2.43 -8.32 -3.38
N ASP A 26 -2.52 -9.53 -2.83
CA ASP A 26 -3.37 -9.82 -1.68
C ASP A 26 -2.53 -9.89 -0.40
N ILE A 27 -3.05 -9.29 0.67
CA ILE A 27 -2.43 -9.22 1.99
C ILE A 27 -3.44 -9.72 3.00
N ARG A 28 -3.13 -10.82 3.69
CA ARG A 28 -4.04 -11.43 4.68
C ARG A 28 -3.73 -10.96 6.10
N GLU A 29 -4.72 -11.07 6.98
CA GLU A 29 -4.56 -10.84 8.41
C GLU A 29 -3.38 -11.68 8.95
N GLY A 30 -2.43 -11.03 9.62
CA GLY A 30 -1.23 -11.66 10.17
C GLY A 30 -0.04 -11.77 9.22
N GLU A 31 -0.16 -11.36 7.95
CA GLU A 31 0.97 -11.34 7.02
C GLU A 31 1.80 -10.06 7.17
N ILE A 32 3.12 -10.22 7.20
CA ILE A 32 4.09 -9.11 7.21
C ILE A 32 4.69 -9.00 5.81
N ILE A 33 4.48 -7.86 5.15
CA ILE A 33 4.99 -7.61 3.80
C ILE A 33 6.06 -6.51 3.83
N GLY A 34 7.21 -6.81 3.23
CA GLY A 34 8.27 -5.84 2.99
C GLY A 34 8.17 -5.24 1.58
N ILE A 35 8.12 -3.91 1.48
CA ILE A 35 8.12 -3.20 0.19
C ILE A 35 9.54 -2.66 -0.09
N ALA A 36 10.22 -3.24 -1.07
CA ALA A 36 11.58 -2.83 -1.48
C ALA A 36 11.60 -2.28 -2.92
N GLY A 37 12.57 -1.40 -3.21
CA GLY A 37 12.77 -0.85 -4.56
C GLY A 37 13.51 0.50 -4.55
N PRO A 38 13.96 0.99 -5.71
CA PRO A 38 14.74 2.23 -5.82
C PRO A 38 13.96 3.47 -5.35
N THR A 39 14.66 4.54 -4.98
CA THR A 39 14.03 5.82 -4.65
C THR A 39 13.20 6.31 -5.83
N GLY A 40 11.98 6.78 -5.57
CA GLY A 40 11.06 7.24 -6.63
C GLY A 40 10.29 6.14 -7.37
N SER A 41 10.38 4.86 -6.96
CA SER A 41 9.51 3.80 -7.50
C SER A 41 8.04 3.92 -7.07
N GLY A 42 7.78 4.72 -6.02
CA GLY A 42 6.43 4.99 -5.49
C GLY A 42 5.97 4.04 -4.40
N LYS A 43 6.91 3.51 -3.60
CA LYS A 43 6.61 2.77 -2.37
C LYS A 43 5.75 3.59 -1.40
N SER A 44 6.10 4.85 -1.17
CA SER A 44 5.32 5.76 -0.31
C SER A 44 3.92 6.02 -0.88
N GLN A 45 3.78 6.11 -2.20
CA GLN A 45 2.47 6.25 -2.84
C GLN A 45 1.62 4.99 -2.65
N LEU A 46 2.23 3.80 -2.79
CA LEU A 46 1.55 2.53 -2.52
C LEU A 46 1.02 2.45 -1.08
N ILE A 47 1.84 2.85 -0.10
CA ILE A 47 1.41 2.91 1.32
C ILE A 47 0.24 3.87 1.49
N SER A 48 0.32 5.08 0.91
CA SER A 48 -0.78 6.06 0.99
C SER A 48 -2.07 5.56 0.33
N ASP A 49 -1.96 4.88 -0.81
CA ASP A 49 -3.12 4.29 -1.50
C ASP A 49 -3.81 3.23 -0.61
N ILE A 50 -3.04 2.43 0.14
CA ILE A 50 -3.56 1.44 1.10
C ILE A 50 -4.25 2.13 2.28
N GLU A 51 -3.60 3.13 2.89
CA GLU A 51 -4.16 3.89 4.03
C GLU A 51 -5.48 4.58 3.68
N GLN A 52 -5.60 5.07 2.45
CA GLN A 52 -6.81 5.74 1.93
C GLN A 52 -7.84 4.77 1.35
N LEU A 53 -7.52 3.48 1.27
CA LEU A 53 -8.32 2.47 0.58
C LEU A 53 -8.73 2.94 -0.83
N SER A 54 -7.74 3.39 -1.60
CA SER A 54 -7.92 4.08 -2.89
C SER A 54 -8.86 3.31 -3.83
N GLN A 55 -9.77 4.03 -4.49
CA GLN A 55 -10.71 3.49 -5.48
C GLN A 55 -10.43 4.11 -6.85
N LYS A 56 -9.20 3.97 -7.35
CA LYS A 56 -8.72 4.55 -8.61
C LYS A 56 -8.71 6.09 -8.62
N ASP A 57 -8.79 6.69 -7.45
CA ASP A 57 -8.80 8.13 -7.19
C ASP A 57 -7.39 8.70 -6.96
N SER A 58 -6.39 7.85 -6.70
CA SER A 58 -5.00 8.30 -6.60
C SER A 58 -4.37 8.54 -7.98
N SER A 59 -3.24 9.24 -8.00
CA SER A 59 -2.43 9.49 -9.20
C SER A 59 -2.02 8.21 -9.94
N ARG A 60 -1.86 7.10 -9.20
CA ARG A 60 -1.52 5.77 -9.72
C ARG A 60 -2.76 4.96 -10.13
N ARG A 61 -3.98 5.45 -9.86
CA ARG A 61 -5.25 4.77 -10.16
C ARG A 61 -5.33 3.33 -9.64
N ARG A 62 -4.69 3.03 -8.50
CA ARG A 62 -4.80 1.72 -7.86
C ARG A 62 -6.17 1.55 -7.21
N GLN A 63 -6.60 0.30 -7.08
CA GLN A 63 -7.84 -0.01 -6.38
C GLN A 63 -7.55 -0.94 -5.21
N VAL A 64 -8.01 -0.57 -4.02
CA VAL A 64 -7.82 -1.35 -2.78
C VAL A 64 -9.16 -1.93 -2.35
N LEU A 65 -9.25 -3.25 -2.26
CA LEU A 65 -10.43 -3.96 -1.80
C LEU A 65 -10.21 -4.44 -0.38
N VAL A 66 -11.27 -4.44 0.42
CA VAL A 66 -11.30 -5.03 1.75
C VAL A 66 -12.17 -6.27 1.68
N ASN A 67 -11.62 -7.44 2.02
CA ASN A 67 -12.26 -8.74 1.92
C ASN A 67 -12.86 -8.99 0.51
N GLY A 68 -12.11 -8.59 -0.53
CA GLY A 68 -12.52 -8.73 -1.94
C GLY A 68 -13.63 -7.79 -2.39
N LYS A 69 -14.07 -6.83 -1.56
CA LYS A 69 -15.14 -5.88 -1.87
C LYS A 69 -14.65 -4.44 -1.83
N VAL A 70 -15.31 -3.57 -2.59
CA VAL A 70 -15.09 -2.13 -2.50
C VAL A 70 -15.53 -1.67 -1.10
N PRO A 71 -14.63 -1.06 -0.30
CA PRO A 71 -14.98 -0.58 1.03
C PRO A 71 -16.02 0.54 0.93
N SER A 72 -17.00 0.50 1.84
CA SER A 72 -18.04 1.54 1.91
C SER A 72 -17.42 2.90 2.29
N PRO A 73 -18.04 4.04 1.90
CA PRO A 73 -17.54 5.36 2.24
C PRO A 73 -17.32 5.59 3.75
N ALA A 74 -18.13 4.93 4.59
CA ALA A 74 -17.98 4.97 6.05
C ALA A 74 -16.63 4.41 6.54
N LEU A 75 -16.10 3.37 5.90
CA LEU A 75 -14.77 2.80 6.20
C LEU A 75 -13.63 3.69 5.68
N ARG A 76 -13.88 4.48 4.62
CA ARG A 76 -12.87 5.39 4.06
C ARG A 76 -12.68 6.63 4.92
N ASN A 77 -13.77 7.13 5.52
CA ASN A 77 -13.83 8.41 6.22
C ASN A 77 -13.62 8.33 7.75
N ASP A 78 -13.65 7.16 8.37
CA ASP A 78 -13.40 7.00 9.82
C ASP A 78 -12.06 6.30 10.08
N PRO A 79 -10.99 7.05 10.42
CA PRO A 79 -9.67 6.48 10.73
C PRO A 79 -9.70 5.46 11.88
N ARG A 80 -10.66 5.57 12.81
CA ARG A 80 -10.77 4.71 13.99
C ARG A 80 -11.29 3.31 13.67
N GLN A 81 -11.90 3.13 12.50
CA GLN A 81 -12.39 1.83 12.02
C GLN A 81 -11.34 1.08 11.19
N LYS A 82 -10.23 1.74 10.83
CA LYS A 82 -9.09 1.16 10.11
C LYS A 82 -8.13 0.51 11.11
N GLN A 83 -8.45 -0.68 11.61
CA GLN A 83 -7.40 -1.55 12.16
C GLN A 83 -6.66 -2.16 10.97
N ALA A 84 -5.75 -1.39 10.36
CA ALA A 84 -4.91 -1.88 9.28
C ALA A 84 -3.94 -2.95 9.84
N PRO A 85 -3.80 -4.13 9.19
CA PRO A 85 -2.88 -5.18 9.62
C PRO A 85 -1.39 -4.81 9.45
N ALA A 86 -1.07 -3.69 8.82
CA ALA A 86 0.30 -3.28 8.58
C ALA A 86 0.82 -2.34 9.67
N GLN A 87 1.31 -2.91 10.77
CA GLN A 87 2.43 -2.28 11.48
C GLN A 87 3.63 -2.32 10.54
N CYS A 88 3.67 -1.36 9.61
CA CYS A 88 4.86 -1.10 8.83
C CYS A 88 5.86 -0.46 9.79
N ALA A 89 6.67 -1.30 10.45
CA ALA A 89 7.81 -0.83 11.19
C ALA A 89 8.66 0.02 10.24
N PHE A 90 8.62 1.34 10.46
CA PHE A 90 9.52 2.29 9.85
C PHE A 90 10.90 1.95 10.40
N LEU A 91 11.59 0.96 9.80
CA LEU A 91 13.02 0.73 10.04
C LEU A 91 13.80 1.82 9.30
N GLY A 92 13.52 3.06 9.67
CA GLY A 92 14.08 4.27 9.12
C GLY A 92 14.50 5.15 10.27
N LEU A 93 15.40 4.65 11.13
CA LEU A 93 16.31 5.38 12.02
C LEU A 93 17.23 4.38 12.73
N HIS A 94 18.07 3.67 11.96
CA HIS A 94 19.28 3.05 12.52
C HIS A 94 20.50 3.67 11.81
N PRO A 95 21.46 4.27 12.52
CA PRO A 95 22.58 5.02 11.94
C PRO A 95 23.63 4.16 11.19
N LEU A 96 23.29 2.92 10.81
CA LEU A 96 24.19 2.00 10.10
C LEU A 96 24.10 2.08 8.57
N CYS A 97 23.16 2.82 7.97
CA CYS A 97 23.10 2.98 6.51
C CYS A 97 23.96 4.17 6.06
N ARG A 98 25.27 4.12 6.30
CA ARG A 98 26.28 5.00 5.70
C ARG A 98 27.16 4.16 4.74
N ARG A 99 27.14 4.53 3.45
CA ARG A 99 28.02 4.06 2.34
C ARG A 99 27.77 2.61 1.88
N LYS A 100 27.82 2.24 0.59
CA LYS A 100 28.60 2.73 -0.54
C LYS A 100 27.81 2.59 -1.85
N THR A 101 27.85 3.60 -2.71
CA THR A 101 27.93 3.38 -4.16
C THR A 101 29.16 4.12 -4.64
N ASN A 102 30.20 3.31 -4.86
CA ASN A 102 31.48 3.69 -5.42
C ASN A 102 31.31 4.00 -6.91
N ARG A 103 32.15 4.90 -7.42
CA ARG A 103 32.51 4.96 -8.84
C ARG A 103 33.29 3.71 -9.24
#